data_AF-A0A1F4ULC2-F1
#
_entry.id   AF-A0A1F4ULC2-F1
#
_cell.length_a   1.000
_cell.length_b   1.000
_cell.length_c   1.000
_cell.angle_alpha   90.00
_cell.angle_beta   90.00
_cell.angle_gamma   90.00
#
_symmetry.space_group_name_H-M   'P 1'
#
loop_
_entity.id
_entity.type
_entity.pdbx_description
1 polymer ?
#
loop_
_entity_poly.entity_id
_entity_poly.type
_entity_poly.pdbx_seq_one_letter_code
_entity_poly.pdbx_strand_id
1 'polypeptide(L)' 'MAVPKRKTSKSRTRKKRNVHYKRKIVLAIKTKDKKGYKRPHRDEYIEV' A
#
# COMPACT_ATOMS: atom_id res chain seq x y z
N MET A 1 17.45 -15.45 -26.18
CA MET A 1 16.89 -14.91 -24.93
C MET A 1 17.94 -14.07 -24.22
N ALA A 2 17.60 -12.90 -23.70
CA ALA A 2 18.55 -12.10 -22.92
C ALA A 2 18.67 -12.67 -21.49
N VAL A 3 19.89 -13.00 -21.07
CA VAL A 3 20.19 -13.54 -19.73
C VAL A 3 21.04 -12.52 -18.95
N PRO A 4 20.77 -12.27 -17.66
CA PRO A 4 21.58 -11.37 -16.85
C PRO A 4 23.05 -11.82 -16.81
N LYS A 5 23.98 -10.93 -17.20
CA LYS A 5 25.41 -11.25 -17.18
C LYS A 5 26.00 -11.33 -15.77
N ARG A 6 25.45 -10.58 -14.81
CA ARG A 6 25.96 -10.48 -13.43
C ARG A 6 24.82 -10.35 -12.41
N LYS A 7 25.10 -10.77 -11.18
CA LYS A 7 24.22 -10.57 -10.03
C LYS A 7 24.12 -9.08 -9.70
N THR A 8 22.91 -8.58 -9.45
CA THR A 8 22.70 -7.21 -8.97
C THR A 8 23.09 -7.07 -7.50
N SER A 9 23.74 -5.97 -7.14
CA SER A 9 24.06 -5.69 -5.73
C SER A 9 22.79 -5.48 -4.90
N LYS A 10 22.88 -5.74 -3.59
CA LYS A 10 21.77 -5.51 -2.64
C LYS A 10 21.30 -4.05 -2.68
N SER A 11 22.24 -3.10 -2.75
CA SER A 11 21.95 -1.66 -2.84
C SER A 11 21.17 -1.30 -4.11
N ARG A 12 21.59 -1.81 -5.28
CA ARG A 12 20.89 -1.56 -6.56
C ARG A 12 19.46 -2.11 -6.55
N THR A 13 19.29 -3.31 -5.99
CA THR A 13 17.97 -3.95 -5.86
C THR A 13 17.06 -3.16 -4.91
N ARG A 14 17.58 -2.72 -3.76
CA ARG A 14 16.85 -1.91 -2.79
C ARG A 14 16.43 -0.56 -3.36
N LYS A 15 17.33 0.15 -4.05
CA LYS A 15 17.01 1.42 -4.72
C LYS A 15 15.89 1.23 -5.74
N LYS A 16 15.97 0.22 -6.62
CA LYS A 16 14.92 -0.07 -7.60
C LYS A 16 13.55 -0.37 -6.95
N ARG A 17 13.52 -1.15 -5.87
CA ARG A 17 12.27 -1.51 -5.18
C ARG A 17 11.68 -0.35 -4.37
N ASN A 18 12.49 0.38 -3.62
CA ASN A 18 11.99 1.40 -2.68
C ASN A 18 11.42 2.64 -3.36
N VAL A 19 11.73 2.88 -4.64
CA VAL A 19 11.22 4.06 -5.37
C VAL A 19 9.73 3.90 -5.70
N HIS A 20 9.28 2.71 -6.10
CA HIS A 20 7.92 2.54 -6.63
C HIS A 20 7.10 1.43 -5.97
N TYR A 21 7.72 0.52 -5.22
CA TYR A 21 7.03 -0.64 -4.63
C TYR A 21 6.57 -0.41 -3.19
N LYS A 22 6.44 0.87 -2.77
CA LYS A 22 5.86 1.19 -1.47
C LYS A 22 4.34 0.99 -1.52
N ARG A 23 3.78 0.31 -0.52
CA ARG A 23 2.32 0.21 -0.38
C ARG A 23 1.74 1.61 -0.16
N LYS A 24 0.66 1.93 -0.86
CA LYS A 24 -0.08 3.18 -0.64
C LYS A 24 -0.76 3.10 0.73
N ILE A 25 -0.70 4.20 1.47
CA ILE A 25 -1.43 4.32 2.74
C ILE A 25 -2.92 4.43 2.39
N VAL A 26 -3.75 3.58 2.98
CA VAL A 26 -5.20 3.69 2.87
C VAL A 26 -5.65 4.74 3.86
N LEU A 27 -6.26 5.82 3.37
CA LEU A 27 -6.88 6.82 4.23
C LEU A 27 -8.09 6.17 4.94
N ALA A 28 -8.13 6.30 6.26
CA ALA A 28 -9.23 5.84 7.10
C ALA A 28 -9.78 7.02 7.90
N ILE A 29 -11.09 7.26 7.81
CA ILE A 29 -11.81 8.34 8.50
C ILE A 29 -12.61 7.72 9.63
N LYS A 30 -12.75 8.42 10.77
CA LYS A 30 -13.65 7.96 11.83
C LYS A 30 -15.10 7.90 11.33
N THR A 31 -15.85 6.89 11.76
CA THR A 31 -17.30 6.80 11.51
C THR A 31 -18.03 7.94 12.23
N LYS A 32 -19.27 8.24 11.79
CA LYS A 32 -20.08 9.31 12.41
C LYS A 32 -20.27 9.09 13.92
N ASP A 33 -20.45 7.82 14.32
CA ASP A 33 -20.61 7.41 15.71
C ASP A 33 -19.32 7.44 16.53
N LYS A 34 -18.18 7.81 15.93
CA LYS A 34 -16.83 7.84 16.52
C LYS A 34 -16.34 6.49 17.08
N LYS A 35 -17.09 5.40 16.86
CA LYS A 35 -16.81 4.05 17.37
C LYS A 35 -15.92 3.20 16.45
N GLY A 36 -15.65 3.65 15.23
CA GLY A 36 -14.85 2.90 14.26
C GLY A 36 -14.19 3.76 13.20
N TYR A 37 -13.50 3.10 12.27
CA TYR A 37 -12.88 3.72 11.11
C TYR A 37 -13.44 3.12 9.83
N LYS A 38 -13.67 3.95 8.82
CA LYS A 38 -14.14 3.56 7.50
C LYS A 38 -13.26 4.12 6.40
N ARG A 39 -13.41 3.55 5.19
CA ARG A 39 -12.87 4.18 3.98
C ARG A 39 -13.69 5.43 3.64
N PRO A 40 -13.04 6.50 3.15
CA PRO A 40 -13.73 7.69 2.65
C PRO A 40 -14.78 7.31 1.61
N HIS A 41 -15.95 7.95 1.66
CA HIS A 41 -17.04 7.80 0.68
C HIS A 41 -17.59 6.37 0.48
N ARG A 42 -17.33 5.45 1.42
CA ARG A 42 -18.04 4.16 1.47
C ARG A 42 -19.19 4.23 2.46
N ASP A 43 -20.29 3.59 2.08
CA ASP A 43 -21.46 3.40 2.91
C ASP A 43 -21.10 2.56 4.15
N GLU A 44 -21.64 2.98 5.28
CA GLU A 44 -21.54 2.24 6.54
C GLU A 44 -22.53 1.08 6.45
N TYR A 45 -22.04 -0.16 6.30
CA TYR A 45 -22.90 -1.33 6.42
C TYR A 45 -23.23 -1.49 7.91
N ILE A 46 -24.37 -0.95 8.31
CA ILE A 46 -24.96 -1.21 9.61
C ILE A 46 -25.71 -2.54 9.43
N GLU A 47 -25.10 -3.66 9.83
CA GLU A 47 -25.88 -4.89 10.04
C GLU A 47 -26.88 -4.61 11.17
N VAL A 48 -28.17 -4.70 10.85
CA VAL A 48 -29.29 -4.66 11.81
C VAL A 48 -29.48 -6.04 12.39
#